data_AF-A0A5P3MSR4-F1
#
_entry.id   AF-A0A5P3MSR4-F1
#
_cell.length_a   1.000
_cell.length_b   1.000
_cell.length_c   1.000
_cell.angle_alpha   90.00
_cell.angle_beta   90.00
_cell.angle_gamma   90.00
#
_symmetry.space_group_name_H-M   'P 1'
#
loop_
_entity.id
_entity.type
_entity.pdbx_description
1 polymer ?
#
loop_
_entity_poly.entity_id
_entity_poly.type
_entity_poly.pdbx_seq_one_letter_code
_entity_poly.pdbx_strand_id
1 'polypeptide(L)'
;MKRLLTVAAASLLAASVYADAADDALLGAQSAYRAALKAQTDNDSKIIYLQTELNNAQARLTQAQADISRLQGELQNAQAVKTQQASVLQQAGERLDSAWNAVYGVGGTRAGQ
;
A
#
# COMPACT_ATOMS: atom_id res chain seq x y z
N MET A 1 1.15 4.69 40.49
CA MET A 1 1.50 5.71 41.50
C MET A 1 0.21 6.30 42.03
N LYS A 2 -0.09 6.13 43.33
CA LYS A 2 -1.29 6.67 43.98
C LYS A 2 -1.05 8.14 44.34
N ARG A 3 -1.95 9.05 43.97
CA ARG A 3 -1.93 10.44 44.46
C ARG A 3 -3.25 10.73 45.17
N LEU A 4 -3.18 10.68 46.49
CA LEU A 4 -4.18 11.21 47.42
C LEU A 4 -4.08 12.74 47.39
N LEU A 5 -5.20 13.42 47.18
CA LEU A 5 -5.31 14.86 47.38
C LEU A 5 -6.48 15.12 48.33
N THR A 6 -6.11 15.45 49.56
CA THR A 6 -6.96 15.87 50.67
C THR A 6 -7.45 17.30 50.40
N VAL A 7 -8.76 17.54 50.46
CA VAL A 7 -9.34 18.88 50.40
C VAL A 7 -9.70 19.31 51.82
N ALA A 8 -9.08 20.40 52.29
CA ALA A 8 -9.39 21.04 53.56
C ALA A 8 -10.53 22.06 53.35
N ALA A 9 -11.65 21.86 54.05
CA ALA A 9 -12.80 22.74 54.07
C ALA A 9 -12.64 23.84 55.12
N ALA A 10 -12.88 25.10 54.74
CA ALA A 10 -12.99 26.21 55.69
C ALA A 10 -14.08 27.21 55.30
N SER A 11 -14.95 27.48 56.28
CA SER A 11 -15.71 28.72 56.50
C SER A 11 -17.13 28.81 55.90
N LEU A 12 -18.09 28.41 56.73
CA LEU A 12 -19.52 28.68 56.62
C LEU A 12 -19.82 30.14 57.00
N LEU A 13 -20.48 30.90 56.11
CA LEU A 13 -21.52 31.92 56.38
C LEU A 13 -21.91 32.77 55.14
N ALA A 14 -21.31 32.50 53.98
CA ALA A 14 -21.86 32.84 52.64
C ALA A 14 -22.33 31.57 51.88
N ALA A 15 -22.65 30.51 52.63
CA ALA A 15 -22.52 29.13 52.18
C ALA A 15 -23.52 28.70 51.10
N SER A 16 -24.68 29.35 50.94
CA SER A 16 -25.68 28.92 49.94
C SER A 16 -25.28 29.30 48.51
N VAL A 17 -24.82 30.54 48.28
CA VAL A 17 -24.44 31.00 46.93
C VAL A 17 -23.06 30.46 46.51
N TYR A 18 -22.13 30.29 47.46
CA TYR A 18 -20.82 29.68 47.18
C TYR A 18 -20.88 28.16 47.04
N ALA A 19 -21.82 27.47 47.69
CA ALA A 19 -22.07 26.04 47.43
C ALA A 19 -22.64 25.83 46.01
N ASP A 20 -23.61 26.66 45.61
CA ASP A 20 -24.22 26.59 44.27
C ASP A 20 -23.18 26.82 43.16
N ALA A 21 -22.31 27.83 43.32
CA ALA A 21 -21.21 28.07 42.39
C ALA A 21 -20.15 26.95 42.36
N ALA A 22 -19.90 26.27 43.49
CA ALA A 22 -18.97 25.15 43.57
C ALA A 22 -19.55 23.89 42.92
N ASP A 23 -20.84 23.64 43.10
CA ASP A 23 -21.57 22.52 42.50
C ASP A 23 -21.65 22.68 40.97
N ASP A 24 -21.95 23.89 40.48
CA ASP A 24 -21.91 24.22 39.05
C ASP A 24 -20.51 24.03 38.45
N ALA A 25 -19.47 24.50 39.14
CA ALA A 25 -18.09 24.32 38.71
C ALA A 25 -17.69 22.84 38.65
N LEU A 26 -18.15 22.04 39.61
CA LEU A 26 -17.92 20.60 39.65
C LEU A 26 -18.64 19.89 38.48
N LEU A 27 -19.90 20.22 38.22
CA LEU A 27 -20.66 19.67 37.09
C LEU A 27 -20.02 20.04 35.74
N GLY A 28 -19.57 21.29 35.60
CA GLY A 28 -18.81 21.78 34.46
C GLY A 28 -17.52 20.98 34.26
N ALA A 29 -16.71 20.83 35.31
CA ALA A 29 -15.47 20.06 35.27
C ALA A 29 -15.72 18.57 34.92
N GLN A 30 -16.75 17.95 35.48
CA GLN A 30 -17.12 16.56 35.14
C GLN A 30 -17.55 16.44 33.68
N SER A 31 -18.31 17.39 33.15
CA SER A 31 -18.72 17.38 31.74
C SER A 31 -17.52 17.51 30.80
N ALA A 32 -16.60 18.43 31.10
CA ALA A 32 -15.37 18.62 30.34
C ALA A 32 -14.48 17.39 30.39
N TYR A 33 -14.36 16.75 31.55
CA TYR A 33 -13.62 15.50 31.71
C TYR A 33 -14.21 14.36 30.85
N ARG A 34 -15.54 14.17 30.89
CA ARG A 34 -16.20 13.15 30.04
C ARG A 34 -16.01 13.42 28.55
N ALA A 35 -16.10 14.68 28.13
CA ALA A 35 -15.86 15.08 26.75
C ALA A 35 -14.41 14.80 26.31
N ALA A 36 -13.44 15.14 27.16
CA ALA A 36 -12.02 14.88 26.91
C ALA A 36 -11.74 13.37 26.84
N LEU A 37 -12.32 12.57 27.74
CA LEU A 37 -12.17 11.11 27.73
C LEU A 37 -12.76 10.49 26.45
N LYS A 38 -13.93 10.96 26.01
CA LYS A 38 -14.52 10.52 24.75
C LYS A 38 -13.64 10.88 23.55
N ALA A 39 -13.16 12.12 23.49
CA ALA A 39 -12.26 12.57 22.42
C ALA A 39 -10.97 11.75 22.38
N GLN A 40 -10.40 11.41 23.55
CA GLN A 40 -9.25 10.53 23.65
C GLN A 40 -9.53 9.14 23.09
N THR A 41 -10.64 8.51 23.50
CA THR A 41 -11.00 7.15 23.04
C THR A 41 -11.29 7.10 21.53
N ASP A 42 -11.95 8.14 21.00
CA ASP A 42 -12.21 8.26 19.56
C ASP A 42 -10.89 8.42 18.79
N ASN A 43 -9.94 9.19 19.33
CA ASN A 43 -8.63 9.37 18.73
C ASN A 43 -7.77 8.10 18.81
N ASP A 44 -7.81 7.36 19.91
CA ASP A 44 -7.12 6.07 20.06
C ASP A 44 -7.63 5.06 19.02
N SER A 45 -8.95 5.01 18.82
CA SER A 45 -9.58 4.17 17.79
C SER A 45 -9.11 4.54 16.39
N LYS A 46 -9.00 5.85 16.10
CA LYS A 46 -8.48 6.36 14.83
C LYS A 46 -7.01 6.01 14.63
N ILE A 47 -6.18 6.09 15.68
CA ILE A 47 -4.77 5.71 15.63
C ILE A 47 -4.63 4.23 15.28
N ILE A 48 -5.40 3.36 15.95
CA ILE A 48 -5.39 1.91 15.66
C ILE A 48 -5.78 1.65 14.21
N TYR A 49 -6.86 2.27 13.73
CA TYR A 49 -7.28 2.15 12.34
C TYR A 49 -6.18 2.57 11.35
N LEU A 50 -5.55 3.72 11.58
CA LEU A 50 -4.46 4.22 10.71
C LEU A 50 -3.23 3.32 10.75
N GLN A 51 -2.90 2.73 11.90
CA GLN A 51 -1.80 1.75 12.02
C GLN A 51 -2.10 0.49 11.19
N THR A 52 -3.32 -0.04 11.28
CA THR A 52 -3.75 -1.18 10.45
C THR A 52 -3.68 -0.87 8.96
N GLU A 53 -4.21 0.29 8.55
CA GLU A 53 -4.18 0.69 7.15
C GLU A 53 -2.77 0.91 6.61
N LEU A 54 -1.87 1.47 7.43
CA LEU A 54 -0.46 1.64 7.07
C LEU A 54 0.22 0.29 6.85
N ASN A 55 0.02 -0.67 7.77
CA ASN A 55 0.58 -2.02 7.64
C ASN A 55 0.06 -2.74 6.39
N ASN A 56 -1.25 -2.64 6.13
CA ASN A 56 -1.87 -3.19 4.92
C ASN A 56 -1.30 -2.55 3.65
N ALA A 57 -1.09 -1.23 3.65
CA ALA A 57 -0.50 -0.52 2.53
C ALA A 57 0.95 -0.94 2.27
N GLN A 58 1.75 -1.13 3.33
CA GLN A 58 3.12 -1.62 3.23
C GLN A 58 3.16 -3.04 2.66
N ALA A 59 2.29 -3.95 3.09
CA ALA A 59 2.20 -5.30 2.54
C ALA A 59 1.86 -5.30 1.04
N ARG A 60 0.90 -4.46 0.63
CA ARG A 60 0.56 -4.27 -0.80
C ARG A 60 1.75 -3.73 -1.60
N LEU A 61 2.52 -2.79 -1.05
CA LEU A 61 3.72 -2.26 -1.69
C LEU A 61 4.77 -3.34 -1.90
N THR A 62 5.05 -4.16 -0.88
CA THR A 62 6.01 -5.28 -0.99
C THR A 62 5.58 -6.29 -2.05
N GLN A 63 4.29 -6.64 -2.09
CA GLN A 63 3.76 -7.55 -3.11
C GLN A 63 3.91 -6.96 -4.52
N ALA A 64 3.55 -5.69 -4.70
CA ALA A 64 3.69 -5.02 -5.99
C ALA A 64 5.15 -4.95 -6.46
N GLN A 65 6.11 -4.74 -5.55
CA GLN A 65 7.54 -4.77 -5.86
C GLN A 65 7.99 -6.17 -6.31
N ALA A 66 7.55 -7.23 -5.65
CA ALA A 66 7.84 -8.60 -6.06
C ALA A 66 7.27 -8.92 -7.46
N ASP A 67 6.04 -8.46 -7.73
CA ASP A 67 5.42 -8.62 -9.04
C ASP A 67 6.17 -7.87 -10.15
N ILE A 68 6.65 -6.65 -9.88
CA ILE A 68 7.49 -5.90 -10.82
C ILE A 68 8.76 -6.69 -11.15
N SER A 69 9.47 -7.19 -10.14
CA SER A 69 10.69 -7.99 -10.36
C SER A 69 10.41 -9.25 -11.17
N ARG A 70 9.30 -9.95 -10.89
CA ARG A 70 8.89 -11.14 -11.65
C ARG A 70 8.62 -10.79 -13.11
N LEU A 71 7.80 -9.77 -13.37
CA LEU A 71 7.44 -9.33 -14.72
C LEU A 71 8.66 -8.84 -15.52
N GLN A 72 9.61 -8.18 -14.86
CA GLN A 72 10.88 -7.80 -15.50
C GLN A 72 11.68 -9.03 -15.95
N GLY A 73 11.74 -10.09 -15.13
CA GLY A 73 12.38 -11.35 -15.50
C GLY A 73 11.67 -12.06 -16.64
N GLU A 74 10.35 -12.15 -16.59
CA GLU A 74 9.53 -12.73 -17.66
C GLU A 74 9.72 -11.99 -19.00
N LEU A 75 9.79 -10.65 -18.96
CA LEU A 75 10.02 -9.83 -20.14
C LEU A 75 11.40 -10.08 -20.75
N GLN A 76 12.45 -10.17 -19.93
CA GLN A 76 13.81 -10.48 -20.41
C GLN A 76 13.86 -11.86 -21.06
N ASN A 77 13.25 -12.86 -20.43
CA ASN A 77 13.16 -14.21 -20.99
C ASN A 77 12.42 -14.24 -22.32
N ALA A 78 11.27 -13.55 -22.42
CA ALA A 78 10.50 -13.45 -23.64
C ALA A 78 11.30 -12.77 -24.77
N GLN A 79 12.09 -11.74 -24.45
CA GLN A 79 12.98 -11.09 -25.42
C GLN A 79 14.09 -12.03 -25.90
N ALA A 80 14.70 -12.81 -25.00
CA ALA A 80 15.70 -13.81 -25.38
C ALA A 80 15.13 -14.87 -26.32
N VAL A 81 13.93 -15.39 -26.00
CA VAL A 81 13.22 -16.35 -26.86
C VAL A 81 12.91 -15.74 -28.23
N LYS A 82 12.43 -14.49 -28.28
CA LYS A 82 12.16 -13.78 -29.53
C LYS A 82 13.42 -13.66 -30.40
N THR A 83 14.56 -13.32 -29.81
CA THR A 83 15.85 -13.23 -30.52
C THR A 83 16.26 -14.58 -31.10
N GLN A 84 16.11 -15.66 -30.32
CA GLN A 84 16.41 -17.01 -30.80
C GLN A 84 15.50 -17.41 -31.96
N GLN A 85 14.20 -17.13 -31.87
CA GLN A 85 13.23 -17.41 -32.93
C GLN A 85 13.55 -16.63 -34.21
N ALA A 86 13.96 -15.37 -34.11
CA ALA A 86 14.37 -14.58 -35.27
C ALA A 86 15.58 -15.20 -35.98
N SER A 87 16.58 -15.68 -35.23
CA SER A 87 17.73 -16.38 -35.81
C SER A 87 17.34 -17.69 -36.51
N VAL A 88 16.44 -18.47 -35.90
CA VAL A 88 15.93 -19.71 -36.51
C VAL A 88 15.15 -19.41 -37.80
N LEU A 89 14.31 -18.38 -37.78
CA LEU A 89 13.54 -17.97 -38.95
C LEU A 89 14.46 -17.52 -40.10
N GLN A 90 15.50 -16.74 -39.80
CA GLN A 90 16.49 -16.32 -40.80
C GLN A 90 17.18 -17.53 -41.44
N GLN A 91 17.68 -18.47 -40.63
CA GLN A 91 18.33 -19.68 -41.14
C GLN A 91 17.38 -20.55 -41.98
N ALA A 92 16.12 -20.64 -41.58
CA ALA A 92 15.11 -21.36 -42.35
C ALA A 92 14.83 -20.68 -43.70
N GLY A 93 14.79 -19.35 -43.73
CA GLY A 93 14.67 -18.55 -44.95
C GLY A 93 15.84 -18.77 -45.91
N GLU A 94 17.08 -18.70 -45.42
CA GLU A 94 18.28 -18.93 -46.23
C GLU A 94 18.29 -20.35 -46.84
N ARG A 95 17.86 -21.37 -46.07
CA ARG A 95 17.73 -22.74 -46.57
C ARG A 95 16.64 -22.86 -47.63
N LEU A 96 15.51 -22.18 -47.43
CA LEU A 96 14.42 -22.16 -48.41
C LEU A 96 14.88 -21.51 -49.72
N ASP A 97 15.57 -20.37 -49.65
CA ASP A 97 16.11 -19.67 -50.81
C ASP A 97 17.13 -20.54 -51.55
N SER A 98 18.01 -21.23 -50.82
CA SER A 98 18.97 -22.18 -51.41
C SER A 98 18.28 -23.33 -52.13
N ALA A 99 17.27 -23.94 -51.50
CA ALA A 99 16.50 -25.03 -52.11
C ALA A 99 15.70 -24.57 -53.34
N TRP A 100 15.12 -23.37 -53.28
CA TRP A 100 14.41 -22.76 -54.40
C TRP A 100 15.34 -22.55 -55.61
N ASN A 101 16.51 -21.93 -55.37
CA ASN A 101 17.51 -21.67 -56.41
C ASN A 101 18.06 -22.97 -57.02
N ALA A 102 18.15 -24.05 -56.26
CA ALA A 102 18.57 -25.36 -56.79
C ALA A 102 17.56 -25.96 -57.78
N VAL A 103 16.26 -25.70 -57.60
CA VAL A 103 15.20 -26.21 -58.48
C VAL A 103 14.95 -25.30 -59.68
N TYR A 104 14.97 -23.98 -59.47
CA TYR A 104 14.51 -23.00 -60.44
C TYR A 104 15.60 -22.04 -60.95
N GLY A 105 16.86 -22.21 -60.54
CA GLY A 105 17.93 -21.29 -60.87
C GLY A 105 17.72 -19.87 -60.32
N VAL A 106 18.68 -18.99 -60.59
CA VAL A 106 18.55 -17.55 -60.28
C VAL A 106 17.52 -16.95 -61.25
N GLY A 107 16.35 -16.56 -60.74
CA GLY A 107 15.28 -15.94 -61.53
C GLY A 107 14.01 -16.76 -61.74
N GLY A 108 13.91 -17.99 -61.20
CA GLY A 108 12.64 -18.72 -61.11
C GLY A 108 12.25 -19.56 -62.34
N THR A 109 13.10 -19.66 -63.36
CA THR A 109 12.88 -20.52 -64.53
C THR A 109 13.55 -21.88 -64.33
N ARG A 110 12.73 -22.93 -64.21
CA ARG A 110 13.14 -24.33 -63.97
C ARG A 110 14.43 -24.68 -64.74
N ALA A 111 15.48 -25.07 -64.02
CA ALA A 111 16.75 -25.44 -64.65
C ALA A 111 16.52 -26.67 -65.55
N GLY A 112 16.56 -26.49 -66.87
CA GLY A 112 16.43 -27.57 -67.85
C GLY A 112 15.18 -27.57 -68.74
N GLN A 113 14.43 -26.47 -68.83
CA GLN A 113 13.52 -26.19 -69.95
C GLN A 113 13.89 -24.89 -70.65
#